data_AF-A0A438DVG1-F1
#
_entry.id   AF-A0A438DVG1-F1
#
_cell.length_a   1.000
_cell.length_b   1.000
_cell.length_c   1.000
_cell.angle_alpha   90.00
_cell.angle_beta   90.00
_cell.angle_gamma   90.00
#
_symmetry.space_group_name_H-M   'P 1'
#
loop_
_entity.id
_entity.type
_entity.pdbx_description
1 polymer ?
#
loop_
_entity_poly.entity_id
_entity_poly.type
_entity_poly.pdbx_seq_one_letter_code
_entity_poly.pdbx_strand_id
1 'polypeptide(L)'
;MTESSLYSTANMPITSHFVVSSIPYHHCNGSSLPAVGCCFTSWCTNARSSVSNTDCSDQQNAETIKEGLQRTDKRIGLMNEILAAMDTVKCYAWENSFQSKVQSVRNEELSWFRKASFLGAFNVFMLNSIPVVVIVISFGMFTLLGGDLTPARAFTSLSLFAVLRFPLFMLPNIITQAVNANVSLKRLEELFLAEERILLPNPPLEPGLPAISIKNGYFSWDSKVYILTFCVRPPILPPTHPPAPGPQPRTHTQRHG
;
A
#
# COMPACT_ATOMS: atom_id res chain seq x y z
N MET A 1 6.83 56.55 -12.10
CA MET A 1 8.28 56.34 -11.95
C MET A 1 8.44 55.27 -10.87
N THR A 2 8.44 53.98 -11.26
CA THR A 2 9.65 53.15 -11.52
C THR A 2 10.30 52.76 -10.19
N GLU A 3 10.54 51.51 -9.79
CA GLU A 3 10.69 50.16 -10.38
C GLU A 3 10.41 49.14 -9.23
N SER A 4 9.68 48.02 -9.37
CA SER A 4 10.06 46.72 -9.98
C SER A 4 11.42 46.16 -9.58
N SER A 5 11.44 45.15 -8.71
CA SER A 5 12.10 43.83 -8.89
C SER A 5 12.58 43.25 -7.56
N LEU A 6 11.94 42.17 -7.09
CA LEU A 6 12.60 40.92 -6.67
C LEU A 6 11.54 39.88 -6.29
N TYR A 7 11.13 39.15 -7.32
CA TYR A 7 10.58 37.81 -7.22
C TYR A 7 11.59 36.86 -6.57
N SER A 8 11.05 35.75 -6.04
CA SER A 8 11.72 34.46 -5.90
C SER A 8 12.51 34.23 -4.60
N THR A 9 11.82 33.80 -3.55
CA THR A 9 12.40 32.82 -2.63
C THR A 9 11.75 31.47 -2.93
N ALA A 10 12.56 30.65 -3.60
CA ALA A 10 12.24 29.34 -4.09
C ALA A 10 11.79 28.40 -2.97
N ASN A 11 10.60 27.81 -3.16
CA ASN A 11 10.33 26.45 -2.75
C ASN A 11 11.46 25.55 -3.29
N MET A 12 12.34 25.07 -2.41
CA MET A 12 13.25 23.98 -2.74
C MET A 12 12.53 22.64 -2.49
N PRO A 13 12.34 21.80 -3.53
CA PRO A 13 11.94 20.42 -3.33
C PRO A 13 13.17 19.64 -2.85
N ILE A 14 13.16 19.21 -1.58
CA ILE A 14 14.13 18.24 -1.08
C ILE A 14 13.72 16.87 -1.64
N THR A 15 14.20 16.57 -2.84
CA THR A 15 14.21 15.21 -3.41
C THR A 15 15.60 14.90 -3.95
N SER A 16 16.06 13.68 -3.67
CA SER A 16 17.36 13.06 -4.03
C SER A 16 18.56 13.64 -3.27
N HIS A 17 19.34 12.90 -2.49
CA HIS A 17 19.85 11.56 -2.72
C HIS A 17 20.00 10.80 -1.38
N PHE A 18 19.26 9.72 -1.22
CA PHE A 18 19.75 8.57 -0.45
C PHE A 18 19.71 7.39 -1.41
N VAL A 19 20.86 7.10 -2.02
CA VAL A 19 21.11 5.86 -2.72
C VAL A 19 21.23 4.78 -1.63
N VAL A 20 20.09 4.26 -1.16
CA VAL A 20 20.08 2.96 -0.49
C VAL A 20 19.90 1.95 -1.61
N SER A 21 21.03 1.36 -2.00
CA SER A 21 21.11 0.15 -2.81
C SER A 21 19.94 -0.79 -2.50
N SER A 22 18.96 -0.84 -3.41
CA SER A 22 17.99 -1.91 -3.47
C SER A 22 18.74 -3.22 -3.68
N ILE A 23 18.99 -3.96 -2.61
CA ILE A 23 19.32 -5.38 -2.71
C ILE A 23 17.99 -6.06 -3.08
N PRO A 24 17.85 -6.63 -4.28
CA PRO A 24 16.62 -7.31 -4.65
C PRO A 24 16.42 -8.50 -3.71
N TYR A 25 15.19 -8.65 -3.21
CA TYR A 25 14.71 -9.87 -2.55
C TYR A 25 14.87 -11.03 -3.53
N HIS A 26 16.01 -11.71 -3.47
CA HIS A 26 16.18 -12.97 -4.15
C HIS A 26 15.35 -14.02 -3.42
N HIS A 27 14.41 -14.60 -4.16
CA HIS A 27 13.67 -15.81 -3.85
C HIS A 27 14.64 -16.85 -3.26
N CYS A 28 14.54 -17.12 -1.96
CA CYS A 28 15.40 -18.08 -1.28
C CYS A 28 14.82 -19.49 -1.53
N ASN A 29 15.11 -20.02 -2.72
CA ASN A 29 14.86 -21.41 -3.08
C ASN A 29 16.10 -22.22 -2.71
N GLY A 30 15.99 -23.05 -1.67
CA GLY A 30 16.85 -24.21 -1.43
C GLY A 30 18.31 -23.95 -1.02
N SER A 31 18.57 -23.87 0.29
CA SER A 31 19.72 -24.55 0.93
C SER A 31 19.69 -24.34 2.45
N SER A 32 20.06 -25.39 3.17
CA SER A 32 20.13 -25.54 4.62
C SER A 32 20.93 -24.44 5.35
N LEU A 33 20.24 -23.70 6.24
CA LEU A 33 20.71 -22.77 7.30
C LEU A 33 21.47 -21.50 6.81
N PRO A 34 21.11 -20.30 7.30
CA PRO A 34 20.82 -20.00 8.71
C PRO A 34 19.51 -19.22 8.92
N ALA A 35 18.45 -19.94 9.33
CA ALA A 35 17.20 -19.31 9.78
C ALA A 35 17.41 -18.38 11.00
N VAL A 36 18.45 -18.62 11.80
CA VAL A 36 18.78 -17.83 13.00
C VAL A 36 19.31 -16.44 12.64
N GLY A 37 20.12 -16.33 11.58
CA GLY A 37 20.68 -15.06 11.11
C GLY A 37 19.61 -14.17 10.49
N CYS A 38 18.72 -14.74 9.66
CA CYS A 38 17.63 -14.01 9.03
C CYS A 38 16.59 -13.48 10.02
N CYS A 39 16.30 -14.20 11.12
CA CYS A 39 15.38 -13.70 12.15
C CYS A 39 16.01 -12.58 12.99
N PHE A 40 17.30 -12.66 13.31
CA PHE A 40 18.00 -11.61 14.06
C PHE A 40 18.22 -10.36 13.21
N THR A 41 18.60 -10.51 11.93
CA THR A 41 18.66 -9.39 10.99
C THR A 41 17.26 -8.85 10.67
N SER A 42 16.22 -9.67 10.58
CA SER A 42 14.84 -9.19 10.45
C SER A 42 14.41 -8.37 11.67
N TRP A 43 14.83 -8.73 12.88
CA TRP A 43 14.57 -7.94 14.10
C TRP A 43 15.38 -6.63 14.18
N CYS A 44 16.68 -6.66 13.86
CA CYS A 44 17.53 -5.46 13.78
C CYS A 44 17.12 -4.51 12.64
N THR A 45 16.69 -5.07 11.51
CA THR A 45 16.10 -4.32 10.40
C THR A 45 14.72 -3.79 10.81
N ASN A 46 13.91 -4.52 11.59
CA ASN A 46 12.65 -4.00 12.15
C ASN A 46 12.91 -2.78 13.07
N ALA A 47 13.91 -2.85 13.95
CA ALA A 47 14.28 -1.75 14.83
C ALA A 47 14.87 -0.54 14.11
N ARG A 48 15.61 -0.75 13.00
CA ARG A 48 16.16 0.33 12.16
C ARG A 48 15.15 0.90 11.15
N SER A 49 14.12 0.13 10.81
CA SER A 49 13.11 0.51 9.82
C SER A 49 11.80 1.02 10.42
N SER A 50 11.63 0.98 11.75
CA SER A 50 10.52 1.66 12.45
C SER A 50 10.41 3.16 12.15
N VAL A 51 11.48 3.82 11.67
CA VAL A 51 11.48 5.26 11.34
C VAL A 51 10.82 5.58 9.99
N SER A 52 10.65 4.60 9.10
CA SER A 52 10.07 4.81 7.75
C SER A 52 8.85 3.93 7.42
N ASN A 53 8.43 3.01 8.30
CA ASN A 53 7.55 1.87 7.97
C ASN A 53 6.24 1.74 8.78
N THR A 54 5.57 2.82 9.18
CA THR A 54 4.17 2.65 9.65
C THR A 54 3.24 2.23 8.53
N ASP A 55 3.37 2.81 7.33
CA ASP A 55 2.64 2.33 6.15
C ASP A 55 3.04 0.89 5.81
N CYS A 56 4.33 0.52 5.93
CA CYS A 56 4.81 -0.80 5.53
C CYS A 56 4.51 -1.91 6.56
N SER A 57 4.41 -1.62 7.85
CA SER A 57 4.07 -2.63 8.88
C SER A 57 2.58 -2.99 8.89
N ASP A 58 1.71 -1.98 8.70
CA ASP A 58 0.28 -2.21 8.47
C ASP A 58 0.06 -2.89 7.11
N GLN A 59 0.83 -2.53 6.08
CA GLN A 59 0.83 -3.22 4.77
C GLN A 59 1.32 -4.68 4.87
N GLN A 60 2.39 -4.99 5.62
CA GLN A 60 2.97 -6.33 5.71
C GLN A 60 2.09 -7.31 6.50
N ASN A 61 1.47 -6.84 7.59
CA ASN A 61 0.46 -7.61 8.33
C ASN A 61 -0.80 -7.78 7.47
N ALA A 62 -1.23 -6.73 6.76
CA ALA A 62 -2.34 -6.83 5.82
C ALA A 62 -2.04 -7.79 4.67
N GLU A 63 -0.81 -7.88 4.17
CA GLU A 63 -0.40 -8.84 3.14
C GLU A 63 -0.49 -10.28 3.64
N THR A 64 0.01 -10.57 4.84
CA THR A 64 -0.07 -11.92 5.42
C THR A 64 -1.53 -12.32 5.69
N ILE A 65 -2.34 -11.39 6.20
CA ILE A 65 -3.78 -11.60 6.41
C ILE A 65 -4.49 -11.77 5.07
N LYS A 66 -4.15 -10.98 4.05
CA LYS A 66 -4.70 -11.05 2.69
C LYS A 66 -4.40 -12.39 2.04
N GLU A 67 -3.18 -12.90 2.15
CA GLU A 67 -2.84 -14.24 1.64
C GLU A 67 -3.64 -15.35 2.35
N GLY A 68 -3.80 -15.27 3.67
CA GLY A 68 -4.63 -16.19 4.43
C GLY A 68 -6.11 -16.13 4.04
N LEU A 69 -6.64 -14.91 3.85
CA LEU A 69 -8.00 -14.67 3.38
C LEU A 69 -8.21 -15.21 1.96
N GLN A 70 -7.28 -14.96 1.03
CA GLN A 70 -7.37 -15.49 -0.34
C GLN A 70 -7.44 -17.02 -0.38
N ARG A 71 -6.71 -17.71 0.49
CA ARG A 71 -6.76 -19.18 0.59
C ARG A 71 -8.10 -19.66 1.14
N THR A 72 -8.63 -18.94 2.13
CA THR A 72 -9.94 -19.21 2.73
C THR A 72 -11.07 -18.97 1.71
N ASP A 73 -10.99 -17.87 0.97
CA ASP A 73 -11.94 -17.49 -0.09
C ASP A 73 -11.94 -18.52 -1.21
N LYS A 74 -10.79 -19.08 -1.59
CA LYS A 74 -10.73 -20.18 -2.57
C LYS A 74 -11.50 -21.41 -2.11
N ARG A 75 -11.40 -21.80 -0.83
CA ARG A 75 -12.18 -22.93 -0.28
C ARG A 75 -13.68 -22.61 -0.27
N ILE A 76 -14.05 -21.42 0.20
CA ILE A 76 -15.45 -20.99 0.28
C ILE A 76 -16.07 -20.91 -1.12
N GLY A 77 -15.34 -20.36 -2.09
CA GLY A 77 -15.74 -20.32 -3.50
C GLY A 77 -15.99 -21.71 -4.07
N LEU A 78 -15.05 -22.64 -3.89
CA LEU A 78 -15.22 -24.04 -4.33
C LEU A 78 -16.43 -24.71 -3.68
N MET A 79 -16.63 -24.51 -2.36
CA MET A 79 -17.82 -25.06 -1.68
C MET A 79 -19.11 -24.47 -2.22
N ASN A 80 -19.15 -23.16 -2.51
CA ASN A 80 -20.34 -22.52 -3.08
C ASN A 80 -20.67 -23.05 -4.48
N GLU A 81 -19.67 -23.28 -5.33
CA GLU A 81 -19.85 -23.90 -6.65
C GLU A 81 -20.44 -25.31 -6.55
N ILE A 82 -19.94 -26.11 -5.59
CA ILE A 82 -20.44 -27.48 -5.35
C ILE A 82 -21.89 -27.45 -4.86
N LEU A 83 -22.22 -26.55 -3.93
CA LEU A 83 -23.58 -26.39 -3.39
C LEU A 83 -24.56 -25.94 -4.48
N ALA A 84 -24.14 -25.07 -5.39
CA ALA A 84 -24.96 -24.65 -6.53
C ALA A 84 -25.24 -25.77 -7.54
N ALA A 85 -24.38 -26.81 -7.61
CA ALA A 85 -24.51 -27.93 -8.53
C ALA A 85 -24.88 -29.26 -7.84
N MET A 86 -25.46 -29.22 -6.63
CA MET A 86 -25.63 -30.41 -5.77
C MET A 86 -26.47 -31.53 -6.40
N ASP A 87 -27.51 -31.18 -7.16
CA ASP A 87 -28.37 -32.17 -7.82
C ASP A 87 -27.58 -33.03 -8.80
N THR A 88 -26.72 -32.40 -9.60
CA THR A 88 -25.80 -33.07 -10.53
C THR A 88 -24.82 -33.97 -9.78
N VAL A 89 -24.24 -33.49 -8.67
CA VAL A 89 -23.29 -34.27 -7.87
C VAL A 89 -23.92 -35.58 -7.37
N LYS A 90 -25.18 -35.53 -6.91
CA LYS A 90 -25.91 -36.70 -6.42
C LYS A 90 -26.36 -37.63 -7.55
N CYS A 91 -26.88 -37.10 -8.65
CA CYS A 91 -27.32 -37.90 -9.80
C CYS A 91 -26.20 -38.76 -10.40
N TYR A 92 -24.95 -38.28 -10.34
CA TYR A 92 -23.78 -39.00 -10.86
C TYR A 92 -22.90 -39.67 -9.77
N ALA A 93 -23.31 -39.64 -8.50
CA ALA A 93 -22.54 -40.16 -7.36
C ALA A 93 -21.08 -39.62 -7.28
N TRP A 94 -20.87 -38.35 -7.66
CA TRP A 94 -19.55 -37.70 -7.71
C TRP A 94 -19.03 -37.21 -6.34
N GLU A 95 -19.73 -37.54 -5.26
CA GLU A 95 -19.46 -37.07 -3.89
C GLU A 95 -18.01 -37.33 -3.47
N ASN A 96 -17.49 -38.53 -3.70
CA ASN A 96 -16.11 -38.90 -3.35
C ASN A 96 -15.08 -38.06 -4.11
N SER A 97 -15.33 -37.75 -5.38
CA SER A 97 -14.41 -36.98 -6.22
C SER A 97 -14.37 -35.51 -5.77
N PHE A 98 -15.52 -34.93 -5.45
CA PHE A 98 -15.60 -33.57 -4.89
C PHE A 98 -15.03 -33.49 -3.47
N GLN A 99 -15.27 -34.50 -2.64
CA GLN A 99 -14.68 -34.60 -1.30
C GLN A 99 -13.15 -34.59 -1.38
N SER A 100 -12.55 -35.39 -2.27
CA SER A 100 -11.09 -35.39 -2.46
C SER A 100 -10.56 -34.02 -2.90
N LYS A 101 -11.30 -33.31 -3.77
CA LYS A 101 -10.91 -31.97 -4.25
C LYS A 101 -11.02 -30.90 -3.17
N VAL A 102 -12.06 -30.94 -2.32
CA VAL A 102 -12.16 -30.04 -1.16
C VAL A 102 -11.06 -30.35 -0.14
N GLN A 103 -10.75 -31.63 0.07
CA GLN A 103 -9.70 -32.05 0.99
C GLN A 103 -8.31 -31.59 0.53
N SER A 104 -8.01 -31.61 -0.77
CA SER A 104 -6.73 -31.11 -1.29
C SER A 104 -6.57 -29.60 -1.04
N VAL A 105 -7.60 -28.80 -1.35
CA VAL A 105 -7.60 -27.34 -1.08
C VAL A 105 -7.46 -27.05 0.42
N ARG A 106 -8.17 -27.80 1.27
CA ARG A 106 -8.07 -27.66 2.74
C ARG A 106 -6.68 -28.02 3.26
N ASN A 107 -6.05 -29.06 2.71
CA ASN A 107 -4.68 -29.44 3.10
C ASN A 107 -3.67 -28.36 2.72
N GLU A 108 -3.81 -27.75 1.54
CA GLU A 108 -2.96 -26.62 1.13
C GLU A 108 -3.14 -25.40 2.04
N GLU A 109 -4.38 -25.03 2.37
CA GLU A 109 -4.73 -23.98 3.33
C GLU A 109 -4.08 -24.25 4.70
N LEU A 110 -4.31 -25.45 5.26
CA LEU A 110 -3.76 -25.84 6.56
C LEU A 110 -2.23 -25.91 6.57
N SER A 111 -1.60 -26.37 5.48
CA SER A 111 -0.14 -26.42 5.39
C SER A 111 0.49 -25.04 5.46
N TRP A 112 -0.16 -24.05 4.84
CA TRP A 112 0.27 -22.65 4.90
C TRP A 112 0.06 -22.08 6.30
N PHE A 113 -1.13 -22.28 6.90
CA PHE A 113 -1.38 -21.85 8.28
C PHE A 113 -0.40 -22.46 9.27
N ARG A 114 -0.11 -23.76 9.17
CA ARG A 114 0.89 -24.42 10.03
C ARG A 114 2.27 -23.81 9.88
N LYS A 115 2.72 -23.53 8.66
CA LYS A 115 4.00 -22.88 8.40
C LYS A 115 4.02 -21.47 9.00
N ALA A 116 2.97 -20.68 8.78
CA ALA A 116 2.83 -19.34 9.34
C ALA A 116 2.81 -19.34 10.87
N SER A 117 2.05 -20.24 11.50
CA SER A 117 2.01 -20.40 12.95
C SER A 117 3.35 -20.86 13.53
N PHE A 118 4.04 -21.78 12.86
CA PHE A 118 5.36 -22.23 13.28
C PHE A 118 6.38 -21.09 13.21
N LEU A 119 6.36 -20.30 12.13
CA LEU A 119 7.23 -19.15 11.96
C LEU A 119 6.94 -18.06 13.01
N GLY A 120 5.66 -17.81 13.29
CA GLY A 120 5.22 -16.90 14.35
C GLY A 120 5.65 -17.36 15.74
N ALA A 121 5.46 -18.63 16.06
CA ALA A 121 5.88 -19.21 17.35
C ALA A 121 7.40 -19.15 17.53
N PHE A 122 8.16 -19.46 16.47
CA PHE A 122 9.62 -19.35 16.48
C PHE A 122 10.10 -17.91 16.69
N ASN A 123 9.43 -16.95 16.06
CA ASN A 123 9.72 -15.53 16.26
C ASN A 123 9.52 -15.12 17.72
N VAL A 124 8.38 -15.45 18.31
CA VAL A 124 8.10 -15.17 19.73
C VAL A 124 9.10 -15.86 20.64
N PHE A 125 9.47 -17.11 20.35
CA PHE A 125 10.50 -17.83 21.10
C PHE A 125 11.86 -17.11 21.05
N MET A 126 12.27 -16.64 19.87
CA MET A 126 13.51 -15.87 19.71
C MET A 126 13.46 -14.58 20.51
N LEU A 127 12.38 -13.80 20.41
CA LEU A 127 12.23 -12.54 21.15
C LEU A 127 12.33 -12.73 22.67
N ASN A 128 11.80 -13.83 23.19
CA ASN A 128 11.90 -14.16 24.63
C ASN A 128 13.28 -14.71 25.02
N SER A 129 13.97 -15.39 24.10
CA SER A 129 15.27 -16.04 24.36
C SER A 129 16.45 -15.07 24.26
N ILE A 130 16.38 -14.09 23.35
CA ILE A 130 17.42 -13.07 23.13
C ILE A 130 17.93 -12.46 24.44
N PRO A 131 17.09 -11.94 25.34
CA PRO A 131 17.62 -11.25 26.49
C PRO A 131 18.21 -12.20 27.53
N VAL A 132 17.92 -13.49 27.49
CA VAL A 132 18.64 -14.50 28.29
C VAL A 132 20.03 -14.72 27.70
N VAL A 133 20.11 -14.87 26.38
CA VAL A 133 21.37 -15.03 25.64
C VAL A 133 22.30 -13.83 25.86
N VAL A 134 21.76 -12.59 25.80
CA VAL A 134 22.54 -11.36 26.06
C VAL A 134 23.14 -11.35 27.46
N ILE A 135 22.40 -11.81 28.47
CA ILE A 135 22.89 -11.89 29.86
C ILE A 135 24.03 -12.90 29.97
N VAL A 136 23.84 -14.09 29.40
CA VAL A 136 24.86 -15.16 29.41
C VAL A 136 26.13 -14.71 28.69
N ILE A 137 26.00 -14.07 27.53
CA ILE A 137 27.14 -13.52 26.78
C ILE A 137 27.85 -12.42 27.58
N SER A 138 27.11 -11.53 28.23
CA SER A 138 27.69 -10.43 29.01
C SER A 138 28.49 -10.95 30.21
N PHE A 139 27.96 -11.93 30.95
CA PHE A 139 28.68 -12.56 32.05
C PHE A 139 29.85 -13.43 31.56
N GLY A 140 29.67 -14.15 30.45
CA GLY A 140 30.73 -14.92 29.81
C GLY A 140 31.90 -14.02 29.41
N MET A 141 31.64 -12.93 28.71
CA MET A 141 32.67 -11.96 28.31
C MET A 141 33.36 -11.33 29.52
N PHE A 142 32.60 -10.99 30.57
CA PHE A 142 33.16 -10.40 31.80
C PHE A 142 34.14 -11.36 32.51
N THR A 143 33.83 -12.66 32.59
CA THR A 143 34.75 -13.65 33.16
C THR A 143 36.00 -13.87 32.31
N LEU A 144 35.86 -13.90 30.98
CA LEU A 144 36.99 -14.06 30.07
C LEU A 144 37.99 -12.89 30.15
N LEU A 145 37.51 -11.69 30.47
CA LEU A 145 38.34 -10.50 30.70
C LEU A 145 39.01 -10.48 32.09
N GLY A 146 38.88 -11.55 32.89
CA GLY A 146 39.46 -11.65 34.22
C GLY A 146 38.63 -10.98 35.33
N GLY A 147 37.33 -10.74 35.09
CA GLY A 147 36.43 -10.18 36.08
C GLY A 147 35.84 -11.23 37.04
N ASP A 148 35.92 -10.99 38.35
CA ASP A 148 35.28 -11.84 39.36
C ASP A 148 33.76 -11.65 39.39
N LEU A 149 33.04 -12.72 39.03
CA LEU A 149 31.58 -12.81 39.17
C LEU A 149 31.20 -13.12 40.62
N THR A 150 31.06 -12.07 41.42
CA THR A 150 30.44 -12.22 42.75
C THR A 150 28.92 -12.33 42.61
N PRO A 151 28.24 -13.11 43.48
CA PRO A 151 26.78 -13.23 43.46
C PRO A 151 26.07 -11.88 43.54
N ALA A 152 26.60 -10.95 44.34
CA ALA A 152 26.10 -9.59 44.44
C ALA A 152 26.08 -8.87 43.08
N ARG A 153 27.18 -8.93 42.32
CA ARG A 153 27.25 -8.31 40.98
C ARG A 153 26.31 -8.98 39.98
N ALA A 154 26.20 -10.31 40.03
CA ALA A 154 25.32 -11.07 39.13
C ALA A 154 23.83 -10.75 39.36
N PHE A 155 23.37 -10.70 40.62
CA PHE A 155 21.98 -10.37 40.93
C PHE A 155 21.63 -8.90 40.66
N THR A 156 22.54 -7.97 40.93
CA THR A 156 22.33 -6.54 40.64
C THR A 156 22.22 -6.30 39.13
N SER A 157 23.11 -6.88 38.32
CA SER A 157 23.07 -6.74 36.86
C SER A 157 21.86 -7.45 36.24
N LEU A 158 21.48 -8.64 36.72
CA LEU A 158 20.26 -9.32 36.29
C LEU A 158 19.01 -8.45 36.51
N SER A 159 18.92 -7.78 37.67
CA SER A 159 17.83 -6.85 37.98
C SER A 159 17.81 -5.64 37.03
N LEU A 160 18.97 -5.06 36.73
CA LEU A 160 19.09 -3.94 35.78
C LEU A 160 18.64 -4.34 34.36
N PHE A 161 19.07 -5.50 33.88
CA PHE A 161 18.62 -6.02 32.58
C PHE A 161 17.11 -6.27 32.55
N ALA A 162 16.52 -6.75 33.65
CA ALA A 162 15.08 -6.96 33.73
C ALA A 162 14.28 -5.65 33.61
N VAL A 163 14.73 -4.58 34.27
CA VAL A 163 14.07 -3.26 34.19
C VAL A 163 14.25 -2.63 32.81
N LEU A 164 15.40 -2.84 32.14
CA LEU A 164 15.67 -2.30 30.81
C LEU A 164 14.87 -2.99 29.69
N ARG A 165 14.39 -4.22 29.90
CA ARG A 165 13.61 -4.95 28.87
C ARG A 165 12.34 -4.22 28.47
N PHE A 166 11.59 -3.71 29.45
CA PHE A 166 10.32 -3.04 29.21
C PHE A 166 10.46 -1.83 28.26
N PRO A 167 11.34 -0.85 28.53
CA PRO A 167 11.50 0.30 27.64
C PRO A 167 12.06 -0.12 26.26
N LEU A 168 12.95 -1.11 26.18
CA LEU A 168 13.46 -1.61 24.89
C LEU A 168 12.36 -2.26 24.03
N PHE A 169 11.44 -2.99 24.65
CA PHE A 169 10.31 -3.59 23.95
C PHE A 169 9.26 -2.55 23.52
N MET A 170 9.05 -1.51 24.33
CA MET A 170 8.07 -0.46 24.07
C MET A 170 8.56 0.57 23.03
N LEU A 171 9.87 0.80 22.92
CA LEU A 171 10.47 1.79 22.03
C LEU A 171 10.00 1.70 20.56
N PRO A 172 10.06 0.53 19.88
CA PRO A 172 9.58 0.43 18.50
C PRO A 172 8.06 0.69 18.37
N ASN A 173 7.29 0.34 19.40
CA ASN A 173 5.85 0.61 19.43
C ASN A 173 5.57 2.12 19.49
N ILE A 174 6.28 2.86 20.35
CA ILE A 174 6.14 4.32 20.46
C ILE A 174 6.52 5.00 19.14
N ILE A 175 7.59 4.56 18.47
CA ILE A 175 7.97 5.11 17.16
C ILE A 175 6.84 4.89 16.15
N THR A 176 6.30 3.67 16.09
CA THR A 176 5.17 3.33 15.21
C THR A 176 3.96 4.23 15.51
N GLN A 177 3.60 4.39 16.79
CA GLN A 177 2.50 5.25 17.21
C GLN A 177 2.73 6.72 16.82
N ALA A 178 3.96 7.22 16.96
CA ALA A 178 4.31 8.59 16.61
C ALA A 178 4.16 8.86 15.10
N VAL A 179 4.59 7.92 14.25
CA VAL A 179 4.42 8.10 12.80
C VAL A 179 2.94 7.99 12.40
N ASN A 180 2.18 7.07 13.00
CA ASN A 180 0.72 6.98 12.79
C ASN A 180 -0.01 8.26 13.22
N ALA A 181 0.39 8.85 14.34
CA ALA A 181 -0.12 10.15 14.78
C ALA A 181 0.23 11.25 13.78
N ASN A 182 1.44 11.26 13.23
CA ASN A 182 1.87 12.24 12.24
C ASN A 182 1.04 12.15 10.94
N VAL A 183 0.83 10.95 10.40
CA VAL A 183 -0.03 10.74 9.22
C VAL A 183 -1.47 11.17 9.50
N SER A 184 -1.98 10.88 10.70
CA SER A 184 -3.33 11.30 11.10
C SER A 184 -3.45 12.83 11.21
N LEU A 185 -2.42 13.49 11.75
CA LEU A 185 -2.37 14.95 11.83
C LEU A 185 -2.34 15.59 10.44
N LYS A 186 -1.59 15.04 9.48
CA LYS A 186 -1.60 15.53 8.09
C LYS A 186 -2.99 15.46 7.46
N ARG A 187 -3.74 14.37 7.69
CA ARG A 187 -5.12 14.24 7.21
C ARG A 187 -6.05 15.29 7.83
N LEU A 188 -5.87 15.57 9.11
CA LEU A 188 -6.63 16.63 9.79
C LEU A 188 -6.27 18.02 9.25
N GLU A 189 -4.99 18.27 8.99
CA GLU A 189 -4.52 19.50 8.37
C GLU A 189 -5.14 19.71 6.98
N GLU A 190 -5.15 18.69 6.13
CA GLU A 190 -5.82 18.73 4.82
C GLU A 190 -7.32 19.05 4.94
N LEU A 191 -7.99 18.51 5.96
CA LEU A 191 -9.41 18.77 6.20
C LEU A 191 -9.67 20.20 6.71
N PHE A 192 -8.83 20.72 7.61
CA PHE A 192 -8.98 22.08 8.13
C PHE A 192 -8.57 23.15 7.12
N LEU A 193 -7.69 22.83 6.18
CA LEU A 193 -7.31 23.70 5.07
C LEU A 193 -8.20 23.52 3.83
N ALA A 194 -9.20 22.63 3.88
CA ALA A 194 -10.13 22.45 2.77
C ALA A 194 -10.97 23.73 2.57
N GLU A 195 -11.26 24.06 1.31
CA GLU A 195 -12.04 25.24 0.92
C GLU A 195 -13.39 25.26 1.65
N GLU A 196 -13.60 26.26 2.51
CA GLU A 196 -14.88 26.48 3.16
C GLU A 196 -15.83 27.25 2.23
N ARG A 197 -16.98 26.66 1.91
CA ARG A 197 -18.01 27.35 1.12
C ARG A 197 -18.69 28.41 1.98
N ILE A 198 -18.32 29.67 1.77
CA ILE A 198 -18.97 30.80 2.42
C ILE A 198 -20.40 30.92 1.85
N LEU A 199 -21.40 30.60 2.67
CA LEU A 199 -22.81 30.79 2.33
C LEU A 199 -23.18 32.25 2.53
N LEU A 200 -23.46 32.96 1.44
CA LEU A 200 -24.05 34.29 1.53
C LEU A 200 -25.49 34.16 2.06
N PRO A 201 -25.92 35.06 2.97
CA PRO A 201 -27.29 35.06 3.48
C PRO A 201 -28.28 35.25 2.33
N ASN A 202 -29.33 34.44 2.32
CA ASN A 202 -30.35 34.50 1.28
C ASN A 202 -31.09 35.85 1.38
N PRO A 203 -31.27 36.58 0.27
CA PRO A 203 -32.01 37.84 0.31
C PRO A 203 -33.47 37.62 0.73
N PRO A 204 -34.13 38.63 1.31
CA PRO A 204 -35.53 38.55 1.71
C PRO A 204 -36.44 38.26 0.51
N LEU A 205 -37.49 37.49 0.73
CA LEU A 205 -38.44 37.10 -0.32
C LEU A 205 -39.32 38.29 -0.71
N GLU A 206 -39.24 38.72 -1.97
CA GLU A 206 -40.12 39.74 -2.53
C GLU A 206 -41.43 39.11 -3.06
N PRO A 207 -42.62 39.59 -2.65
CA PRO A 207 -43.89 39.07 -3.15
C PRO A 207 -44.06 39.37 -4.65
N GLY A 208 -44.14 38.32 -5.49
CA GLY A 208 -44.40 38.44 -6.93
C GLY A 208 -43.27 37.93 -7.84
N LEU A 209 -42.10 37.58 -7.29
CA LEU A 209 -41.01 36.93 -8.01
C LEU A 209 -41.02 35.40 -7.80
N PRO A 210 -40.51 34.61 -8.77
CA PRO A 210 -40.34 33.17 -8.58
C PRO A 210 -39.36 32.90 -7.42
N ALA A 211 -39.72 31.98 -6.53
CA ALA A 211 -38.99 31.70 -5.29
C ALA A 211 -37.52 31.26 -5.50
N ILE A 212 -37.22 30.63 -6.66
CA ILE A 212 -35.86 30.23 -7.06
C ILE A 212 -35.75 30.44 -8.57
N SER A 213 -34.71 31.16 -9.04
CA SER A 213 -34.42 31.30 -10.46
C SER A 213 -32.91 31.12 -10.71
N ILE A 214 -32.55 30.13 -11.51
CA ILE A 214 -31.16 29.83 -11.89
C ILE A 214 -30.99 30.18 -13.37
N LYS A 215 -30.09 31.12 -13.70
CA LYS A 215 -29.81 31.53 -15.08
C LYS A 215 -28.34 31.27 -15.40
N ASN A 216 -28.07 30.54 -16.50
CA ASN A 216 -26.73 30.20 -16.99
C ASN A 216 -25.78 29.59 -15.93
N GLY A 217 -26.29 28.69 -15.09
CA GLY A 217 -25.50 28.00 -14.08
C GLY A 217 -24.70 26.83 -14.65
N TYR A 218 -23.38 26.85 -14.45
CA TYR A 218 -22.49 25.72 -14.73
C TYR A 218 -21.96 25.19 -13.41
N PHE A 219 -22.16 23.90 -13.15
CA PHE A 219 -21.77 23.25 -11.89
C PHE A 219 -20.84 22.09 -12.18
N SER A 220 -19.70 22.04 -11.49
CA SER A 220 -18.80 20.90 -11.50
C SER A 220 -18.44 20.51 -10.07
N TRP A 221 -18.24 19.22 -9.83
CA TRP A 221 -17.78 18.69 -8.55
C TRP A 221 -16.28 18.86 -8.36
N ASP A 222 -15.53 18.90 -9.47
CA ASP A 222 -14.10 19.14 -9.49
C ASP A 222 -13.82 20.59 -9.92
N SER A 223 -12.97 21.29 -9.16
CA SER A 223 -12.53 22.65 -9.48
C SER A 223 -11.57 22.69 -10.66
N LYS A 224 -10.96 21.54 -11.02
CA LYS A 224 -10.07 21.41 -12.16
C LYS A 224 -10.82 20.82 -13.35
N VAL A 225 -11.48 21.69 -14.11
CA VAL A 225 -12.02 21.33 -15.42
C VAL A 225 -10.86 21.23 -16.41
N TYR A 226 -10.27 20.05 -16.54
CA TYR A 226 -9.47 19.73 -17.73
C TYR A 226 -10.46 19.51 -18.87
N ILE A 227 -10.66 20.52 -19.71
CA ILE A 227 -11.41 20.34 -20.96
C ILE A 227 -10.55 19.45 -21.86
N LEU A 228 -10.71 18.13 -21.72
CA LEU A 228 -10.16 17.16 -22.65
C LEU A 228 -11.02 17.22 -23.90
N THR A 229 -10.67 18.14 -24.81
CA THR A 229 -11.20 18.11 -26.17
C THR A 229 -10.66 16.86 -26.87
N PHE A 230 -11.38 15.74 -26.76
CA PHE A 230 -11.16 14.59 -27.62
C PHE A 230 -11.58 14.96 -29.05
N CYS A 231 -10.63 15.44 -29.86
CA CYS A 231 -10.78 15.41 -31.31
C CYS A 231 -10.76 13.95 -31.76
N VAL A 232 -11.93 13.33 -31.93
CA VAL A 232 -12.04 12.06 -32.64
C VAL A 232 -11.61 12.33 -34.08
N ARG A 233 -10.41 11.90 -34.44
CA ARG A 233 -9.94 11.94 -35.83
C ARG A 233 -10.89 11.09 -36.66
N PRO A 234 -11.59 11.64 -37.67
CA PRO A 234 -12.47 10.84 -38.51
C PRO A 234 -11.66 9.74 -39.22
N PRO A 235 -12.24 8.55 -39.43
CA PRO A 235 -11.55 7.47 -40.12
C PRO A 235 -11.14 7.93 -41.52
N ILE A 236 -9.88 7.66 -41.87
CA ILE A 236 -9.33 7.94 -43.20
C ILE A 236 -10.08 7.04 -44.19
N LEU A 237 -11.04 7.61 -44.94
CA LEU A 237 -11.63 6.90 -46.06
C LEU A 237 -10.54 6.71 -47.14
N PRO A 238 -10.39 5.50 -47.73
CA PRO A 238 -9.52 5.33 -48.88
C PRO A 238 -10.02 6.19 -50.05
N PRO A 239 -9.13 6.70 -50.91
CA PRO A 239 -9.51 7.59 -52.00
C PRO A 239 -10.50 6.86 -52.94
N THR A 240 -11.70 7.41 -53.05
CA THR A 240 -12.65 7.06 -54.10
C THR A 240 -12.06 7.44 -55.46
N HIS A 241 -12.43 6.63 -56.47
CA HIS A 241 -11.97 6.68 -57.87
C HIS A 241 -11.62 8.08 -58.42
N PRO A 242 -10.65 8.17 -59.35
CA PRO A 242 -10.30 9.43 -60.00
C PRO A 242 -11.53 10.06 -60.68
N PRO A 243 -11.66 11.40 -60.63
CA PRO A 243 -12.80 12.11 -61.23
C PRO A 243 -12.85 11.87 -62.74
N ALA A 244 -14.05 11.64 -63.26
CA ALA A 244 -14.30 11.55 -64.70
C ALA A 244 -13.84 12.84 -65.41
N PRO A 245 -13.24 12.75 -66.60
CA PRO A 245 -12.81 13.94 -67.34
C PRO A 245 -14.03 14.79 -67.68
N GLY A 246 -14.00 16.05 -67.25
CA GLY A 246 -15.05 17.03 -67.52
C GLY A 246 -15.17 17.35 -69.02
N PRO A 247 -16.29 17.94 -69.46
CA PRO A 247 -16.52 18.26 -70.86
C PRO A 247 -15.52 19.30 -71.37
N GLN A 248 -14.87 19.01 -72.51
CA GLN A 248 -14.01 19.95 -73.24
C GLN A 248 -14.82 21.20 -73.66
N PRO A 249 -14.31 22.43 -73.43
CA PRO A 249 -15.02 23.65 -73.81
C PRO A 249 -15.01 23.84 -75.34
N ARG A 250 -16.20 23.98 -75.93
CA ARG A 250 -16.37 24.40 -77.35
C ARG A 250 -15.83 25.82 -77.52
N THR A 251 -14.85 25.98 -78.39
CA THR A 251 -14.38 27.26 -78.91
C THR A 251 -15.51 28.02 -79.61
N HIS A 252 -15.95 29.13 -79.03
CA HIS A 252 -16.71 30.15 -79.75
C HIS A 252 -15.75 31.16 -80.37
N THR A 253 -15.61 31.09 -81.68
CA THR A 253 -14.93 32.08 -82.52
C THR A 253 -15.71 33.39 -82.48
N GLN A 254 -15.17 34.43 -81.85
CA GLN A 254 -15.67 35.79 -82.00
C GLN A 254 -14.91 36.49 -83.14
N ARG A 255 -15.64 36.81 -84.22
CA ARG A 255 -15.25 37.80 -85.23
C ARG A 255 -15.47 39.20 -84.66
N HIS A 256 -14.46 40.05 -84.72
CA HIS A 256 -14.54 41.49 -84.97
C HIS A 256 -13.24 41.81 -85.73
N GLY A 257 -13.27 42.47 -86.89
CA GLY A 257 -13.87 43.77 -87.12
C GLY A 257 -12.73 44.77 -87.06
#